data_AF-A0AAD5SGB1-F1
#
_entry.id   AF-A0AAD5SGB1-F1
#
_cell.length_a   1.000
_cell.length_b   1.000
_cell.length_c   1.000
_cell.angle_alpha   90.00
_cell.angle_beta   90.00
_cell.angle_gamma   90.00
#
_symmetry.space_group_name_H-M   'P 1'
#
loop_
_entity.id
_entity.type
_entity.pdbx_description
1 polymer ?
#
loop_
_entity_poly.entity_id
_entity_poly.type
_entity_poly.pdbx_seq_one_letter_code
_entity_poly.pdbx_strand_id
1 'polypeptide(L)'
;MHSIVNLLAFAAAFTSSVSAHGFMYGPGSLSSGQEGTVRDIGKINYQIDSLRNPNSAGFCRGAGKGAVTPISLSSGEDFTITLALSNGAQHIGDCWVEIVDANDSSNKVQIAGPVQCALPPVAQSNTDKGSGADQQCGGRLPKNLVTNDMCLNTWTFKPQNVDQIKCKDCILRWIWHATHISTSNPEVYENCADVTVSTNGSGNSGNNGNNGDKGEEEGSGSEPTSTIIKAVPIVPTSKPSTPSAPSNPTGSRHYRVIKKIIRHKKTSSSSGGSTQVKVDPIDTKPTTPSPPATNTNNNSGKSDSSSRCSERQMFCGSEKDIFHQCLADGTTYPFKCATGTVCKETAASIVCDYA
;
A
#
# COMPACT_ATOMS: atom_id res chain seq x y z
N MET A 1 -49.67 30.15 -19.33
CA MET A 1 -48.23 30.31 -19.57
C MET A 1 -47.64 30.94 -18.34
N HIS A 2 -46.75 30.27 -17.61
CA HIS A 2 -45.65 30.83 -16.78
C HIS A 2 -44.91 29.60 -16.21
N SER A 3 -43.94 29.12 -17.00
CA SER A 3 -43.02 28.04 -16.62
C SER A 3 -41.93 28.62 -15.73
N ILE A 4 -41.87 28.20 -14.46
CA ILE A 4 -40.72 28.45 -13.59
C ILE A 4 -39.83 27.22 -13.67
N VAL A 5 -38.75 27.38 -14.43
CA VAL A 5 -37.66 26.40 -14.56
C VAL A 5 -36.81 26.49 -13.29
N ASN A 6 -36.94 25.49 -12.41
CA ASN A 6 -36.02 25.31 -11.30
C ASN A 6 -34.71 24.71 -11.84
N LEU A 7 -33.68 25.56 -11.91
CA LEU A 7 -32.33 25.20 -12.27
C LEU A 7 -31.69 24.41 -11.11
N LEU A 8 -31.64 23.08 -11.23
CA LEU A 8 -30.91 22.20 -10.32
C LEU A 8 -29.40 22.39 -10.54
N ALA A 9 -28.76 23.15 -9.67
CA ALA A 9 -27.30 23.19 -9.56
C ALA A 9 -26.82 21.87 -8.94
N PHE A 10 -26.49 20.89 -9.78
CA PHE A 10 -25.67 19.75 -9.36
C PHE A 10 -24.25 20.26 -9.13
N ALA A 11 -23.96 20.66 -7.88
CA ALA A 11 -22.59 20.81 -7.42
C ALA A 11 -21.95 19.42 -7.50
N ALA A 12 -21.13 19.21 -8.52
CA ALA A 12 -20.27 18.05 -8.62
C ALA A 12 -19.30 18.08 -7.43
N ALA A 13 -19.65 17.39 -6.35
CA ALA A 13 -18.70 16.99 -5.35
C ALA A 13 -17.71 16.06 -6.05
N PHE A 14 -16.59 16.62 -6.49
CA PHE A 14 -15.41 15.82 -6.83
C PHE A 14 -14.91 15.22 -5.52
N THR A 15 -15.55 14.14 -5.09
CA THR A 15 -14.98 13.23 -4.10
C THR A 15 -13.68 12.74 -4.72
N SER A 16 -12.57 13.29 -4.28
CA SER A 16 -11.25 12.77 -4.59
C SER A 16 -11.19 11.37 -3.98
N SER A 17 -11.50 10.36 -4.80
CA SER A 17 -11.39 8.96 -4.42
C SER A 17 -9.93 8.70 -4.11
N VAL A 18 -9.58 8.77 -2.83
CA VAL A 18 -8.29 8.30 -2.35
C VAL A 18 -8.32 6.79 -2.42
N SER A 19 -7.93 6.24 -3.56
CA SER A 19 -7.59 4.83 -3.62
C SER A 19 -6.38 4.61 -2.72
N ALA A 20 -6.52 3.74 -1.73
CA ALA A 20 -5.45 3.41 -0.80
C ALA A 20 -4.49 2.46 -1.51
N HIS A 21 -3.41 3.01 -2.06
CA HIS A 21 -2.45 2.20 -2.80
C HIS A 21 -1.35 1.68 -1.88
N GLY A 22 -0.97 0.42 -2.09
CA GLY A 22 0.08 -0.23 -1.32
C GLY A 22 0.45 -1.57 -1.91
N PHE A 23 1.65 -2.03 -1.59
CA PHE A 23 2.12 -3.36 -1.99
C PHE A 23 3.15 -3.92 -1.01
N MET A 24 3.27 -5.24 -0.92
CA MET A 24 4.40 -5.85 -0.22
C MET A 24 5.69 -5.56 -0.99
N TYR A 25 6.72 -5.04 -0.32
CA TYR A 25 8.03 -4.78 -0.91
C TYR A 25 8.95 -6.02 -0.82
N GLY A 26 8.81 -6.81 0.26
CA GLY A 26 9.47 -8.10 0.42
C GLY A 26 9.46 -8.60 1.88
N PRO A 27 9.85 -9.87 2.14
CA PRO A 27 10.11 -10.35 3.49
C PRO A 27 11.29 -9.63 4.16
N GLY A 28 11.25 -9.56 5.49
CA GLY A 28 12.23 -8.91 6.34
C GLY A 28 12.00 -7.41 6.52
N SER A 29 12.89 -6.77 7.28
CA SER A 29 12.92 -5.32 7.53
C SER A 29 13.82 -4.63 6.51
N LEU A 30 13.28 -4.34 5.33
CA LEU A 30 13.98 -3.66 4.25
C LEU A 30 14.02 -2.16 4.51
N SER A 31 15.19 -1.58 4.24
CA SER A 31 15.52 -0.16 4.41
C SER A 31 15.65 0.54 3.06
N SER A 32 15.80 1.86 3.09
CA SER A 32 16.02 2.67 1.90
C SER A 32 17.22 2.19 1.10
N GLY A 33 17.08 2.12 -0.22
CA GLY A 33 18.15 1.69 -1.13
C GLY A 33 18.32 0.17 -1.28
N GLN A 34 17.66 -0.64 -0.45
CA GLN A 34 17.57 -2.09 -0.68
C GLN A 34 16.54 -2.39 -1.77
N GLU A 35 16.83 -3.34 -2.65
CA GLU A 35 15.86 -3.81 -3.64
C GLU A 35 14.77 -4.64 -2.97
N GLY A 36 13.52 -4.42 -3.38
CA GLY A 36 12.41 -5.28 -3.02
C GLY A 36 12.56 -6.64 -3.72
N THR A 37 11.87 -7.64 -3.21
CA THR A 37 11.97 -9.02 -3.71
C THR A 37 10.64 -9.61 -4.14
N VAL A 38 9.58 -8.80 -4.16
CA VAL A 38 8.32 -9.22 -4.79
C VAL A 38 8.47 -9.41 -6.29
N ARG A 39 7.65 -10.30 -6.84
CA ARG A 39 7.56 -10.51 -8.29
C ARG A 39 7.24 -9.19 -8.98
N ASP A 40 7.82 -9.01 -10.16
CA ASP A 40 7.73 -7.78 -10.94
C ASP A 40 8.18 -6.49 -10.22
N ILE A 41 9.00 -6.57 -9.16
CA ILE A 41 9.50 -5.37 -8.46
C ILE A 41 10.16 -4.36 -9.41
N GLY A 42 10.75 -4.82 -10.51
CA GLY A 42 11.30 -3.96 -11.55
C GLY A 42 10.28 -3.01 -12.19
N LYS A 43 8.97 -3.23 -12.08
CA LYS A 43 7.92 -2.31 -12.56
C LYS A 43 7.79 -1.05 -11.71
N ILE A 44 8.42 -1.00 -10.53
CA ILE A 44 8.37 0.16 -9.63
C ILE A 44 8.86 1.47 -10.26
N ASN A 45 9.71 1.38 -11.30
CA ASN A 45 10.32 2.51 -11.98
C ASN A 45 9.61 2.95 -13.29
N TYR A 46 8.65 2.18 -13.82
CA TYR A 46 7.94 2.53 -15.08
C TYR A 46 6.43 2.20 -15.10
N GLN A 47 5.95 1.32 -14.23
CA GLN A 47 4.56 0.85 -14.17
C GLN A 47 4.15 0.54 -12.71
N ILE A 48 4.40 1.47 -11.79
CA ILE A 48 4.14 1.30 -10.35
C ILE A 48 2.69 0.89 -10.04
N ASP A 49 1.73 1.34 -10.82
CA ASP A 49 0.30 0.98 -10.67
C ASP A 49 0.08 -0.54 -10.81
N SER A 50 0.88 -1.21 -11.62
CA SER A 50 0.87 -2.69 -11.72
C SER A 50 1.47 -3.41 -10.50
N LEU A 51 1.97 -2.67 -9.50
CA LEU A 51 2.39 -3.19 -8.19
C LEU A 51 1.44 -2.76 -7.08
N ARG A 52 0.84 -1.58 -7.17
CA ARG A 52 0.02 -1.01 -6.08
C ARG A 52 -1.49 -0.95 -6.30
N ASN A 53 -1.99 -1.38 -7.46
CA ASN A 53 -3.44 -1.45 -7.75
C ASN A 53 -4.06 -2.79 -7.32
N PRO A 54 -5.40 -2.82 -7.15
CA PRO A 54 -6.14 -4.05 -6.89
C PRO A 54 -5.84 -5.15 -7.92
N ASN A 55 -5.88 -6.39 -7.46
CA ASN A 55 -5.60 -7.57 -8.27
C ASN A 55 -6.73 -7.80 -9.29
N SER A 56 -6.38 -7.68 -10.57
CA SER A 56 -7.26 -8.01 -11.69
C SER A 56 -6.73 -9.17 -12.55
N ALA A 57 -5.59 -9.75 -12.20
CA ALA A 57 -4.80 -10.61 -13.08
C ALA A 57 -4.54 -12.02 -12.51
N GLY A 58 -5.36 -12.47 -11.56
CA GLY A 58 -5.28 -13.81 -10.99
C GLY A 58 -4.15 -13.98 -9.98
N PHE A 59 -3.65 -15.20 -9.81
CA PHE A 59 -2.64 -15.54 -8.80
C PHE A 59 -1.32 -14.80 -9.05
N CYS A 60 -0.79 -14.15 -8.01
CA CYS A 60 0.35 -13.26 -8.06
C CYS A 60 0.24 -12.20 -9.15
N ARG A 61 -1.00 -11.80 -9.52
CA ARG A 61 -1.29 -10.83 -10.58
C ARG A 61 -0.71 -11.22 -11.95
N GLY A 62 -0.54 -12.52 -12.18
CA GLY A 62 0.10 -13.04 -13.39
C GLY A 62 1.60 -12.77 -13.48
N ALA A 63 2.24 -12.30 -12.40
CA ALA A 63 3.67 -12.05 -12.36
C ALA A 63 4.46 -13.36 -12.40
N GLY A 64 5.49 -13.39 -13.24
CA GLY A 64 6.40 -14.53 -13.36
C GLY A 64 7.25 -14.74 -12.10
N LYS A 65 7.94 -15.88 -12.03
CA LYS A 65 8.86 -16.20 -10.93
C LYS A 65 9.95 -15.12 -10.80
N GLY A 66 10.11 -14.59 -9.58
CA GLY A 66 11.10 -13.59 -9.21
C GLY A 66 12.35 -14.18 -8.55
N ALA A 67 13.12 -13.31 -7.90
CA ALA A 67 14.28 -13.71 -7.11
C ALA A 67 13.82 -14.46 -5.84
N VAL A 68 14.49 -15.58 -5.54
CA VAL A 68 14.16 -16.40 -4.36
C VAL A 68 14.85 -15.82 -3.13
N THR A 69 14.07 -15.51 -2.09
CA THR A 69 14.58 -14.98 -0.81
C THR A 69 14.50 -16.05 0.29
N PRO A 70 15.60 -16.40 0.97
CA PRO A 70 15.52 -17.31 2.11
C PRO A 70 14.77 -16.65 3.27
N ILE A 71 13.85 -17.38 3.89
CA ILE A 71 13.15 -16.97 5.12
C ILE A 71 13.19 -18.10 6.14
N SER A 72 13.21 -17.73 7.42
CA SER A 72 13.04 -18.67 8.52
C SER A 72 11.74 -18.37 9.24
N LEU A 73 10.92 -19.39 9.44
CA LEU A 73 9.64 -19.29 10.13
C LEU A 73 9.68 -20.19 11.36
N SER A 74 9.26 -19.64 12.50
CA SER A 74 9.09 -20.37 13.75
C SER A 74 7.75 -19.94 14.35
N SER A 75 6.97 -20.92 14.82
CA SER A 75 5.65 -20.62 15.40
C SER A 75 5.82 -19.80 16.68
N GLY A 76 5.12 -18.66 16.77
CA GLY A 76 5.18 -17.77 17.94
C GLY A 76 6.35 -16.78 17.98
N GLU A 77 7.32 -16.91 17.08
CA GLU A 77 8.43 -15.94 16.94
C GLU A 77 8.05 -14.78 16.02
N ASP A 78 8.70 -13.63 16.16
CA ASP A 78 8.40 -12.49 15.32
C ASP A 78 8.94 -12.68 13.90
N PHE A 79 8.09 -12.46 12.91
CA PHE A 79 8.43 -12.39 11.51
C PHE A 79 7.95 -11.05 10.94
N THR A 80 8.78 -10.44 10.10
CA THR A 80 8.51 -9.11 9.55
C THR A 80 8.44 -9.16 8.03
N ILE A 81 7.52 -8.42 7.45
CA ILE A 81 7.53 -8.06 6.04
C ILE A 81 7.62 -6.53 5.90
N THR A 82 8.17 -6.07 4.79
CA THR A 82 8.16 -4.65 4.43
C THR A 82 7.06 -4.39 3.41
N LEU A 83 6.27 -3.36 3.68
CA LEU A 83 5.22 -2.83 2.82
C LEU A 83 5.67 -1.47 2.27
N ALA A 84 5.36 -1.21 1.00
CA ALA A 84 5.41 0.12 0.44
C ALA A 84 3.97 0.65 0.38
N LEU A 85 3.68 1.73 1.11
CA LEU A 85 2.34 2.29 1.25
C LEU A 85 2.33 3.75 0.80
N SER A 86 1.31 4.16 0.04
CA SER A 86 1.21 5.53 -0.46
C SER A 86 0.90 6.56 0.63
N ASN A 87 1.51 7.73 0.56
CA ASN A 87 1.24 8.84 1.46
C ASN A 87 -0.19 9.36 1.28
N GLY A 88 -0.83 9.70 2.39
CA GLY A 88 -2.18 10.28 2.46
C GLY A 88 -3.30 9.30 2.12
N ALA A 89 -3.00 8.02 1.92
CA ALA A 89 -3.99 6.98 1.75
C ALA A 89 -4.46 6.46 3.11
N GLN A 90 -5.77 6.25 3.26
CA GLN A 90 -6.32 5.60 4.42
C GLN A 90 -6.17 4.09 4.22
N HIS A 91 -5.09 3.52 4.73
CA HIS A 91 -4.78 2.10 4.54
C HIS A 91 -5.61 1.16 5.44
N ILE A 92 -6.91 1.43 5.53
CA ILE A 92 -7.83 0.65 6.35
C ILE A 92 -8.14 -0.65 5.63
N GLY A 93 -8.06 -1.76 6.35
CA GLY A 93 -8.44 -3.06 5.83
C GLY A 93 -7.67 -4.21 6.48
N ASP A 94 -8.20 -5.40 6.37
CA ASP A 94 -7.56 -6.61 6.88
C ASP A 94 -6.48 -7.09 5.91
N CYS A 95 -5.41 -7.64 6.48
CA CYS A 95 -4.33 -8.25 5.74
C CYS A 95 -4.09 -9.69 6.16
N TRP A 96 -3.58 -10.47 5.23
CA TRP A 96 -3.19 -11.86 5.40
C TRP A 96 -1.80 -12.09 4.83
N VAL A 97 -1.11 -13.08 5.41
CA VAL A 97 0.07 -13.66 4.82
C VAL A 97 -0.11 -15.16 4.73
N GLU A 98 0.11 -15.69 3.53
CA GLU A 98 0.06 -17.12 3.25
C GLU A 98 1.41 -17.59 2.69
N ILE A 99 1.74 -18.84 2.97
CA ILE A 99 2.78 -19.59 2.26
C ILE A 99 2.07 -20.54 1.31
N VAL A 100 2.38 -20.43 0.02
CA VAL A 100 1.77 -21.22 -1.05
C VAL A 100 2.84 -22.09 -1.70
N ASP A 101 2.55 -23.37 -1.94
CA ASP A 101 3.45 -24.24 -2.70
C ASP A 101 3.59 -23.72 -4.13
N ALA A 102 4.83 -23.51 -4.58
CA ALA A 102 5.10 -22.98 -5.91
C ALA A 102 4.66 -23.94 -7.04
N ASN A 103 4.49 -25.23 -6.75
CA ASN A 103 4.06 -26.25 -7.71
C ASN A 103 2.57 -26.57 -7.63
N ASP A 104 1.92 -26.23 -6.52
CA ASP A 104 0.49 -26.48 -6.30
C ASP A 104 -0.15 -25.33 -5.49
N SER A 105 -0.74 -24.37 -6.19
CA SER A 105 -1.39 -23.22 -5.55
C SER A 105 -2.59 -23.56 -4.67
N SER A 106 -3.10 -24.81 -4.73
CA SER A 106 -4.14 -25.28 -3.82
C SER A 106 -3.59 -25.62 -2.44
N ASN A 107 -2.29 -25.95 -2.35
CA ASN A 107 -1.58 -26.19 -1.11
C ASN A 107 -1.06 -24.85 -0.54
N LYS A 108 -1.89 -24.22 0.30
CA LYS A 108 -1.57 -22.95 0.94
C LYS A 108 -1.84 -22.98 2.44
N VAL A 109 -0.98 -22.28 3.18
CA VAL A 109 -1.04 -22.18 4.64
C VAL A 109 -1.08 -20.71 5.01
N GLN A 110 -2.15 -20.28 5.69
CA GLN A 110 -2.21 -18.95 6.28
C GLN A 110 -1.34 -18.89 7.53
N ILE A 111 -0.34 -18.01 7.51
CA ILE A 111 0.60 -17.82 8.62
C ILE A 111 0.35 -16.52 9.40
N ALA A 112 -0.45 -15.59 8.88
CA ALA A 112 -0.87 -14.39 9.59
C ALA A 112 -2.21 -13.85 9.07
N GLY A 113 -2.88 -13.05 9.91
CA GLY A 113 -4.17 -12.42 9.61
C GLY A 113 -5.39 -13.28 9.98
N PRO A 114 -6.62 -12.75 9.81
CA PRO A 114 -6.94 -11.37 9.43
C PRO A 114 -6.57 -10.38 10.54
N VAL A 115 -5.70 -9.40 10.24
CA VAL A 115 -5.44 -8.25 11.13
C VAL A 115 -5.15 -7.02 10.29
N GLN A 116 -5.39 -5.84 10.83
CA GLN A 116 -5.11 -4.59 10.13
C GLN A 116 -3.58 -4.35 10.07
N CYS A 117 -2.94 -4.62 8.93
CA CYS A 117 -1.48 -4.51 8.78
C CYS A 117 -0.98 -3.11 8.45
N ALA A 118 -1.88 -2.22 8.03
CA ALA A 118 -1.57 -0.85 7.71
C ALA A 118 -2.27 0.09 8.70
N LEU A 119 -2.03 -0.16 9.99
CA LEU A 119 -2.38 0.73 11.09
C LEU A 119 -1.15 1.48 11.61
N PRO A 120 -1.32 2.61 12.32
CA PRO A 120 -0.20 3.28 12.97
C PRO A 120 0.71 2.32 13.74
N PRO A 121 2.05 2.46 13.63
CA PRO A 121 2.75 3.53 12.92
C PRO A 121 2.88 3.31 11.40
N VAL A 122 2.42 2.19 10.86
CA VAL A 122 2.58 1.77 9.45
C VAL A 122 1.75 2.64 8.50
N ALA A 123 0.52 2.99 8.88
CA ALA A 123 -0.28 3.98 8.15
C ALA A 123 -0.12 5.35 8.78
N GLN A 124 0.55 6.24 8.04
CA GLN A 124 0.70 7.63 8.44
C GLN A 124 -0.63 8.37 8.20
N SER A 125 -1.57 8.29 9.15
CA SER A 125 -2.81 9.08 9.14
C SER A 125 -2.57 10.60 9.06
N ASN A 126 -1.33 11.04 9.32
CA ASN A 126 -0.89 12.43 9.32
C ASN A 126 0.02 12.78 8.14
N THR A 127 0.03 11.99 7.07
CA THR A 127 0.77 12.38 5.85
C THR A 127 0.04 13.47 5.09
N ASP A 128 0.77 14.53 4.77
CA ASP A 128 0.34 15.57 3.85
C ASP A 128 0.52 15.09 2.40
N LYS A 129 -0.58 14.96 1.66
CA LYS A 129 -0.55 14.63 0.23
C LYS A 129 0.19 15.66 -0.61
N GLY A 130 0.32 16.89 -0.13
CA GLY A 130 1.04 17.97 -0.80
C GLY A 130 2.57 17.86 -0.68
N SER A 131 3.06 17.06 0.27
CA SER A 131 4.49 16.89 0.53
C SER A 131 5.03 15.60 -0.10
N GLY A 132 6.27 15.60 -0.55
CA GLY A 132 6.91 14.41 -1.10
C GLY A 132 7.17 13.34 -0.04
N ALA A 133 7.28 12.08 -0.45
CA ALA A 133 7.62 10.97 0.44
C ALA A 133 9.02 11.10 1.03
N ASP A 134 9.98 11.65 0.27
CA ASP A 134 11.31 12.02 0.76
C ASP A 134 11.29 12.87 2.05
N GLN A 135 10.32 13.78 2.16
CA GLN A 135 10.15 14.65 3.34
C GLN A 135 9.41 13.97 4.49
N GLN A 136 8.53 13.01 4.19
CA GLN A 136 7.60 12.43 5.17
C GLN A 136 8.07 11.07 5.73
N CYS A 137 8.87 10.33 4.97
CA CYS A 137 9.28 8.97 5.32
C CYS A 137 10.64 8.92 6.03
N GLY A 138 11.27 10.06 6.36
CA GLY A 138 12.64 10.09 6.90
C GLY A 138 13.64 9.36 5.98
N GLY A 139 13.46 9.48 4.67
CA GLY A 139 14.27 8.80 3.66
C GLY A 139 13.97 7.31 3.45
N ARG A 140 12.97 6.71 4.13
CA ARG A 140 12.55 5.32 3.93
C ARG A 140 11.71 5.14 2.67
N LEU A 141 12.35 5.28 1.51
CA LEU A 141 11.70 5.14 0.21
C LEU A 141 12.02 3.79 -0.44
N PRO A 142 11.07 3.19 -1.18
CA PRO A 142 11.36 2.08 -2.07
C PRO A 142 12.45 2.47 -3.08
N LYS A 143 13.40 1.58 -3.36
CA LYS A 143 14.45 1.83 -4.33
C LYS A 143 13.85 1.92 -5.73
N ASN A 144 14.32 2.88 -6.52
CA ASN A 144 13.88 3.13 -7.91
C ASN A 144 12.38 3.50 -8.03
N LEU A 145 11.74 3.98 -6.97
CA LEU A 145 10.37 4.45 -7.04
C LEU A 145 10.25 5.61 -8.04
N VAL A 146 9.42 5.44 -9.08
CA VAL A 146 9.19 6.49 -10.10
C VAL A 146 8.33 7.63 -9.56
N THR A 147 7.54 7.36 -8.53
CA THR A 147 6.72 8.33 -7.82
C THR A 147 7.41 8.75 -6.52
N ASN A 148 7.09 9.92 -5.98
CA ASN A 148 7.60 10.35 -4.67
C ASN A 148 6.45 10.35 -3.64
N ASP A 149 5.70 9.26 -3.60
CA ASP A 149 4.42 9.18 -2.89
C ASP A 149 4.26 7.93 -2.04
N MET A 150 5.33 7.17 -1.76
CA MET A 150 5.24 5.96 -0.93
C MET A 150 6.35 5.87 0.11
N CYS A 151 5.99 5.45 1.33
CA CYS A 151 6.92 5.11 2.41
C CYS A 151 7.08 3.60 2.54
N LEU A 152 8.29 3.15 2.90
CA LEU A 152 8.53 1.81 3.41
C LEU A 152 8.12 1.73 4.89
N ASN A 153 7.24 0.79 5.19
CA ASN A 153 6.80 0.46 6.53
C ASN A 153 7.00 -1.03 6.79
N THR A 154 7.21 -1.40 8.06
CA THR A 154 7.38 -2.80 8.46
C THR A 154 6.15 -3.28 9.19
N TRP A 155 5.67 -4.47 8.84
CA TRP A 155 4.63 -5.16 9.57
C TRP A 155 5.19 -6.45 10.16
N THR A 156 5.21 -6.50 11.49
CA THR A 156 5.70 -7.65 12.28
C THR A 156 4.53 -8.41 12.87
N PHE A 157 4.56 -9.73 12.77
CA PHE A 157 3.56 -10.64 13.30
C PHE A 157 4.20 -11.95 13.75
N LYS A 158 3.46 -12.76 14.51
CA LYS A 158 3.89 -14.09 14.93
C LYS A 158 3.30 -15.16 14.01
N PRO A 159 4.10 -15.85 13.16
CA PRO A 159 3.59 -16.87 12.26
C PRO A 159 2.82 -17.96 13.01
N GLN A 160 1.68 -18.34 12.45
CA GLN A 160 0.85 -19.47 12.88
C GLN A 160 0.94 -20.61 11.86
N ASN A 161 0.54 -21.82 12.25
CA ASN A 161 0.44 -22.99 11.36
C ASN A 161 1.73 -23.34 10.61
N VAL A 162 2.90 -22.97 11.13
CA VAL A 162 4.20 -23.16 10.47
C VAL A 162 4.49 -24.64 10.23
N ASP A 163 3.98 -25.53 11.08
CA ASP A 163 4.06 -26.98 10.98
C ASP A 163 3.30 -27.57 9.78
N GLN A 164 2.33 -26.82 9.24
CA GLN A 164 1.54 -27.22 8.09
C GLN A 164 2.26 -26.92 6.76
N ILE A 165 3.32 -26.09 6.77
CA ILE A 165 4.09 -25.75 5.57
C ILE A 165 4.88 -26.99 5.13
N LYS A 166 4.59 -27.49 3.92
CA LYS A 166 5.26 -28.67 3.34
C LYS A 166 6.25 -28.34 2.21
N CYS A 167 6.14 -27.16 1.61
CA CYS A 167 7.05 -26.73 0.55
C CYS A 167 8.36 -26.19 1.15
N LYS A 168 9.47 -26.43 0.42
CA LYS A 168 10.76 -25.77 0.68
C LYS A 168 10.88 -24.50 -0.16
N ASP A 169 10.59 -24.61 -1.46
CA ASP A 169 10.50 -23.47 -2.37
C ASP A 169 9.03 -23.09 -2.51
N CYS A 170 8.67 -21.98 -1.88
CA CYS A 170 7.29 -21.53 -1.73
C CYS A 170 7.12 -20.12 -2.30
N ILE A 171 5.88 -19.64 -2.25
CA ILE A 171 5.50 -18.27 -2.52
C ILE A 171 4.96 -17.67 -1.23
N LEU A 172 5.61 -16.61 -0.74
CA LEU A 172 5.06 -15.77 0.30
C LEU A 172 4.06 -14.83 -0.35
N ARG A 173 2.77 -14.99 -0.03
CA ARG A 173 1.69 -14.19 -0.57
C ARG A 173 1.14 -13.25 0.50
N TRP A 174 1.17 -11.96 0.23
CA TRP A 174 0.49 -10.94 1.01
C TRP A 174 -0.80 -10.54 0.31
N ILE A 175 -1.90 -10.49 1.07
CA ILE A 175 -3.21 -10.08 0.62
C ILE A 175 -3.68 -8.93 1.52
N TRP A 176 -4.27 -7.92 0.93
CA TRP A 176 -4.89 -6.82 1.67
C TRP A 176 -6.27 -6.50 1.09
N HIS A 177 -7.30 -6.52 1.93
CA HIS A 177 -8.66 -6.11 1.58
C HIS A 177 -8.86 -4.68 2.05
N ALA A 178 -8.56 -3.69 1.21
CA ALA A 178 -8.72 -2.30 1.58
C ALA A 178 -10.19 -1.89 1.57
N THR A 179 -10.67 -1.40 2.70
CA THR A 179 -12.10 -1.09 2.93
C THR A 179 -12.40 0.41 2.95
N HIS A 180 -11.44 1.24 2.52
CA HIS A 180 -11.55 2.70 2.56
C HIS A 180 -12.63 3.26 1.62
N ILE A 181 -12.93 2.56 0.50
CA ILE A 181 -14.07 2.90 -0.38
C ILE A 181 -15.33 2.15 0.07
N SER A 182 -15.22 0.84 0.32
CA SER A 182 -16.35 0.00 0.70
C SER A 182 -15.89 -1.19 1.53
N THR A 183 -16.63 -1.47 2.60
CA THR A 183 -16.48 -2.67 3.43
C THR A 183 -17.18 -3.89 2.83
N SER A 184 -18.25 -3.69 2.06
CA SER A 184 -18.99 -4.77 1.40
C SER A 184 -18.37 -5.18 0.06
N ASN A 185 -17.55 -4.31 -0.52
CA ASN A 185 -16.81 -4.56 -1.75
C ASN A 185 -15.38 -4.02 -1.61
N PRO A 186 -14.55 -4.66 -0.77
CA PRO A 186 -13.18 -4.19 -0.55
C PRO A 186 -12.34 -4.31 -1.82
N GLU A 187 -11.41 -3.38 -1.98
CA GLU A 187 -10.37 -3.50 -3.00
C GLU A 187 -9.35 -4.56 -2.55
N VAL A 188 -9.13 -5.59 -3.37
CA VAL A 188 -8.24 -6.70 -3.03
C VAL A 188 -6.87 -6.47 -3.66
N TYR A 189 -5.86 -6.26 -2.85
CA TYR A 189 -4.46 -6.17 -3.25
C TYR A 189 -3.76 -7.50 -3.00
N GLU A 190 -2.87 -7.89 -3.89
CA GLU A 190 -2.11 -9.13 -3.78
C GLU A 190 -0.68 -8.92 -4.28
N ASN A 191 0.32 -9.37 -3.51
CA ASN A 191 1.70 -9.41 -3.96
C ASN A 191 2.36 -10.70 -3.50
N CYS A 192 3.28 -11.20 -4.32
CA CYS A 192 3.97 -12.46 -4.09
C CYS A 192 5.48 -12.25 -4.09
N ALA A 193 6.19 -12.94 -3.20
CA ALA A 193 7.64 -13.11 -3.25
C ALA A 193 7.97 -14.60 -3.31
N ASP A 194 8.93 -14.97 -4.15
CA ASP A 194 9.46 -16.34 -4.15
C ASP A 194 10.40 -16.51 -2.97
N VAL A 195 10.20 -17.58 -2.19
CA VAL A 195 10.96 -17.80 -0.95
C VAL A 195 11.42 -19.24 -0.81
N THR A 196 12.57 -19.42 -0.17
CA THR A 196 12.97 -20.72 0.37
C THR A 196 12.72 -20.71 1.87
N VAL A 197 11.85 -21.59 2.36
CA VAL A 197 11.41 -21.62 3.75
C VAL A 197 12.24 -22.63 4.55
N SER A 198 12.82 -22.18 5.66
CA SER A 198 13.27 -23.06 6.74
C SER A 198 12.31 -22.96 7.92
N THR A 199 11.78 -24.11 8.35
CA THR A 199 10.94 -24.18 9.54
C THR A 199 11.78 -24.71 10.70
N ASN A 200 11.93 -23.91 11.76
CA ASN A 200 12.53 -24.41 12.99
C ASN A 200 11.43 -25.13 13.76
N GLY A 201 11.20 -26.40 13.40
CA GLY A 201 10.26 -27.23 14.11
C GLY A 201 10.70 -27.36 15.57
N SER A 202 9.84 -26.90 16.49
CA SER A 202 9.82 -27.44 17.85
C SER A 202 9.61 -28.93 17.69
N GLY A 203 10.69 -29.69 17.80
CA GLY A 203 10.69 -31.12 17.58
C GLY A 203 9.80 -31.79 18.61
N ASN A 204 8.53 -32.00 18.28
CA ASN A 204 7.77 -33.08 18.87
C ASN A 204 8.27 -34.38 18.19
N SER A 205 9.52 -34.71 18.52
CA SER A 205 10.13 -35.99 18.25
C SER A 205 9.25 -37.01 18.93
N GLY A 206 8.47 -37.74 18.12
CA GLY A 206 7.66 -38.85 18.58
C GLY A 206 8.58 -39.78 19.37
N ASN A 207 8.32 -39.85 20.67
CA ASN A 207 8.98 -40.73 21.62
C ASN A 207 8.65 -42.18 21.22
N ASN A 208 9.44 -42.74 20.31
CA ASN A 208 9.47 -44.18 20.10
C ASN A 208 10.43 -44.74 21.14
N GLY A 209 9.84 -45.26 22.22
CA GLY A 209 10.57 -45.74 23.39
C GLY A 209 11.66 -46.72 23.01
N ASN A 210 12.90 -46.36 23.31
CA ASN A 210 13.93 -47.35 23.53
C ASN A 210 14.72 -46.98 24.79
N ASN A 211 14.93 -48.02 25.58
CA ASN A 211 15.29 -48.01 27.00
C ASN A 211 16.82 -47.99 27.16
N GLY A 212 17.34 -47.27 28.16
CA GLY A 212 18.77 -47.20 28.52
C GLY A 212 19.53 -46.10 27.78
N ASP A 213 20.31 -45.22 28.39
CA ASP A 213 21.27 -45.44 29.48
C ASP A 213 21.60 -44.10 30.18
N LYS A 214 22.10 -44.15 31.41
CA LYS A 214 22.47 -43.00 32.26
C LYS A 214 23.75 -42.33 31.76
N GLY A 215 23.72 -41.00 31.64
CA GLY A 215 24.92 -40.16 31.53
C GLY A 215 24.61 -38.74 31.99
N GLU A 216 25.15 -38.39 33.16
CA GLU A 216 25.22 -37.03 33.70
C GLU A 216 26.18 -36.18 32.85
N GLU A 217 25.78 -34.96 32.47
CA GLU A 217 26.74 -33.86 32.33
C GLU A 217 26.04 -32.49 32.41
N GLU A 218 26.55 -31.66 33.31
CA GLU A 218 26.23 -30.25 33.51
C GLU A 218 26.82 -29.40 32.38
N GLY A 219 26.13 -28.33 31.95
CA GLY A 219 26.74 -27.42 30.98
C GLY A 219 25.91 -26.24 30.48
N SER A 220 25.90 -25.17 31.28
CA SER A 220 25.96 -23.76 30.88
C SER A 220 25.04 -23.24 29.76
N GLY A 221 24.05 -22.45 30.18
CA GLY A 221 23.25 -21.58 29.30
C GLY A 221 24.11 -20.58 28.53
N SER A 222 23.79 -20.43 27.25
CA SER A 222 24.27 -19.34 26.39
C SER A 222 23.06 -18.67 25.74
N GLU A 223 23.04 -17.34 25.83
CA GLU A 223 22.01 -16.46 25.27
C GLU A 223 21.90 -16.62 23.74
N PRO A 224 20.69 -16.46 23.17
CA PRO A 224 20.50 -16.47 21.72
C PRO A 224 21.16 -15.24 21.09
N THR A 225 22.33 -15.43 20.50
CA THR A 225 23.01 -14.44 19.66
C THR A 225 22.23 -14.29 18.35
N SER A 226 21.57 -13.14 18.18
CA SER A 226 20.95 -12.73 16.92
C SER A 226 22.00 -12.70 15.80
N THR A 227 21.93 -13.70 14.91
CA THR A 227 22.88 -13.83 13.81
C THR A 227 22.48 -12.88 12.67
N ILE A 228 23.16 -11.73 12.62
CA ILE A 228 23.13 -10.84 11.45
C ILE A 228 23.78 -11.61 10.29
N ILE A 229 22.99 -12.06 9.32
CA ILE A 229 23.51 -12.67 8.09
C ILE A 229 24.22 -11.57 7.30
N LYS A 230 25.55 -11.60 7.36
CA LYS A 230 26.43 -10.76 6.53
C LYS A 230 26.25 -11.21 5.08
N ALA A 231 25.79 -10.29 4.23
CA ALA A 231 25.60 -10.54 2.81
C ALA A 231 26.89 -11.07 2.17
N VAL A 232 26.79 -12.25 1.53
CA VAL A 232 27.88 -12.83 0.74
C VAL A 232 28.10 -11.96 -0.51
N PRO A 233 29.34 -11.54 -0.81
CA PRO A 233 29.62 -10.79 -2.03
C PRO A 233 29.30 -11.63 -3.26
N ILE A 234 28.39 -11.10 -4.09
CA ILE A 234 28.00 -11.71 -5.36
C ILE A 234 29.22 -11.66 -6.29
N VAL A 235 29.69 -12.83 -6.71
CA VAL A 235 30.73 -12.96 -7.74
C VAL A 235 30.13 -12.48 -9.07
N PRO A 236 30.76 -11.51 -9.77
CA PRO A 236 30.26 -11.00 -11.04
C PRO A 236 30.28 -12.13 -12.09
N THR A 237 29.09 -12.58 -12.48
CA THR A 237 28.93 -13.53 -13.57
C THR A 237 29.14 -12.79 -14.90
N SER A 238 29.97 -13.39 -15.76
CA SER A 238 30.39 -12.82 -17.04
C SER A 238 29.22 -12.56 -17.99
N LYS A 239 29.35 -11.44 -18.71
CA LYS A 239 28.43 -10.90 -19.71
C LYS A 239 28.08 -11.93 -20.80
N PRO A 240 26.79 -12.23 -21.07
CA PRO A 240 26.38 -13.04 -22.22
C PRO A 240 26.73 -12.36 -23.54
N SER A 241 27.31 -13.11 -24.46
CA SER A 241 27.64 -12.69 -25.81
C SER A 241 26.37 -12.46 -26.65
N THR A 242 26.34 -11.33 -27.35
CA THR A 242 25.28 -10.92 -28.27
C THR A 242 25.17 -11.91 -29.44
N PRO A 243 23.99 -12.47 -29.77
CA PRO A 243 23.81 -13.24 -30.98
C PRO A 243 23.86 -12.32 -32.21
N SER A 244 24.69 -12.69 -33.19
CA SER A 244 24.78 -12.04 -34.50
C SER A 244 23.46 -12.12 -35.26
N ALA A 245 23.07 -11.00 -35.87
CA ALA A 245 21.86 -10.89 -36.68
C ALA A 245 21.93 -11.78 -37.95
N PRO A 246 20.83 -12.47 -38.32
CA PRO A 246 20.78 -13.22 -39.57
C PRO A 246 20.63 -12.27 -40.76
N SER A 247 21.41 -12.53 -41.81
CA SER A 247 21.35 -11.87 -43.10
C SER A 247 20.03 -12.17 -43.81
N ASN A 248 19.33 -11.12 -44.22
CA ASN A 248 18.03 -11.22 -44.89
C ASN A 248 18.23 -11.51 -46.40
N PRO A 249 17.52 -12.50 -46.99
CA PRO A 249 17.61 -12.76 -48.42
C PRO A 249 16.74 -11.80 -49.21
N THR A 250 17.27 -11.44 -50.38
CA THR A 250 16.67 -10.65 -51.44
C THR A 250 15.40 -11.32 -51.97
N GLY A 251 14.26 -10.62 -51.94
CA GLY A 251 12.99 -11.17 -52.42
C GLY A 251 11.96 -10.09 -52.75
N SER A 252 11.92 -9.73 -54.03
CA SER A 252 10.97 -8.84 -54.69
C SER A 252 9.50 -9.17 -54.40
N ARG A 253 8.68 -8.15 -54.07
CA ARG A 253 7.31 -7.97 -54.59
C ARG A 253 6.78 -6.56 -54.30
N HIS A 254 6.29 -5.93 -55.37
CA HIS A 254 5.65 -4.63 -55.40
C HIS A 254 4.49 -4.48 -54.40
N TYR A 255 4.49 -3.39 -53.63
CA TYR A 255 3.27 -2.79 -53.09
C TYR A 255 3.21 -1.31 -53.48
N ARG A 256 2.11 -0.94 -54.13
CA ARG A 256 1.82 0.43 -54.58
C ARG A 256 1.57 1.34 -53.37
N VAL A 257 2.25 2.47 -53.41
CA VAL A 257 2.06 3.65 -52.56
C VAL A 257 0.72 4.30 -52.87
N ILE A 258 -0.13 4.49 -51.86
CA ILE A 258 -1.12 5.59 -51.85
C ILE A 258 -0.87 6.42 -50.60
N LYS A 259 -0.04 7.47 -50.75
CA LYS A 259 0.06 8.56 -49.78
C LYS A 259 -1.08 9.54 -50.06
N LYS A 260 -2.06 9.60 -49.15
CA LYS A 260 -3.10 10.63 -49.15
C LYS A 260 -2.49 11.92 -48.59
N ILE A 261 -2.19 12.85 -49.48
CA ILE A 261 -1.72 14.20 -49.16
C ILE A 261 -2.93 15.04 -48.72
N ILE A 262 -2.99 15.43 -47.44
CA ILE A 262 -3.90 16.48 -46.97
C ILE A 262 -3.18 17.81 -47.17
N ARG A 263 -3.61 18.57 -48.20
CA ARG A 263 -3.21 19.96 -48.42
C ARG A 263 -4.01 20.85 -47.46
N HIS A 264 -3.36 21.47 -46.49
CA HIS A 264 -3.91 22.64 -45.81
C HIS A 264 -3.71 23.86 -46.70
N LYS A 265 -4.84 24.46 -47.09
CA LYS A 265 -4.97 25.63 -47.95
C LYS A 265 -4.57 26.86 -47.14
N LYS A 266 -3.53 27.55 -47.60
CA LYS A 266 -3.07 28.85 -47.11
C LYS A 266 -4.01 29.92 -47.66
N THR A 267 -4.75 30.61 -46.78
CA THR A 267 -5.46 31.85 -47.10
C THR A 267 -4.86 32.97 -46.27
N SER A 268 -4.33 33.97 -46.97
CA SER A 268 -3.80 35.23 -46.46
C SER A 268 -4.70 36.36 -46.94
N SER A 269 -5.22 37.17 -46.02
CA SER A 269 -5.82 38.50 -46.22
C SER A 269 -5.91 39.15 -44.83
N SER A 270 -5.01 40.05 -44.44
CA SER A 270 -5.00 41.51 -44.67
C SER A 270 -5.82 42.31 -43.66
N SER A 271 -5.09 43.10 -42.86
CA SER A 271 -5.35 44.47 -42.39
C SER A 271 -6.68 44.85 -41.72
N GLY A 272 -6.55 45.43 -40.52
CA GLY A 272 -7.29 46.65 -40.16
C GLY A 272 -7.86 46.70 -38.74
N GLY A 273 -7.50 47.75 -37.99
CA GLY A 273 -8.36 48.32 -36.95
C GLY A 273 -7.98 48.00 -35.50
N SER A 274 -6.96 48.68 -34.97
CA SER A 274 -6.81 48.85 -33.52
C SER A 274 -7.71 50.00 -33.08
N THR A 275 -8.76 49.69 -32.32
CA THR A 275 -9.57 50.69 -31.60
C THR A 275 -9.31 50.49 -30.12
N GLN A 276 -8.56 51.42 -29.51
CA GLN A 276 -8.42 51.50 -28.07
C GLN A 276 -9.76 51.93 -27.46
N VAL A 277 -10.41 51.00 -26.75
CA VAL A 277 -11.49 51.36 -25.82
C VAL A 277 -10.85 51.65 -24.47
N LYS A 278 -10.87 52.92 -24.11
CA LYS A 278 -10.54 53.46 -22.80
C LYS A 278 -11.64 53.01 -21.83
N VAL A 279 -11.31 52.12 -20.90
CA VAL A 279 -12.19 51.73 -19.80
C VAL A 279 -11.75 52.52 -18.57
N ASP A 280 -12.65 53.35 -18.04
CA ASP A 280 -12.44 54.12 -16.83
C ASP A 280 -12.29 53.18 -15.60
N PRO A 281 -11.46 53.54 -14.61
CA PRO A 281 -11.26 52.71 -13.43
C PRO A 281 -12.50 52.70 -12.54
N ILE A 282 -13.09 51.51 -12.36
CA ILE A 282 -14.09 51.26 -11.33
C ILE A 282 -13.36 51.12 -10.00
N ASP A 283 -13.62 52.06 -9.11
CA ASP A 283 -13.17 52.09 -7.72
C ASP A 283 -13.95 51.04 -6.90
N THR A 284 -13.47 49.80 -6.88
CA THR A 284 -13.96 48.78 -5.94
C THR A 284 -13.09 48.75 -4.69
N LYS A 285 -13.58 49.45 -3.66
CA LYS A 285 -13.16 49.31 -2.27
C LYS A 285 -13.16 47.82 -1.85
N PRO A 286 -12.08 47.28 -1.25
CA PRO A 286 -12.07 45.92 -0.74
C PRO A 286 -13.08 45.80 0.40
N THR A 287 -14.10 44.97 0.22
CA THR A 287 -14.98 44.58 1.32
C THR A 287 -14.33 43.37 1.98
N THR A 288 -13.90 43.55 3.22
CA THR A 288 -13.32 42.49 4.06
C THR A 288 -14.34 41.35 4.20
N PRO A 289 -14.01 40.10 3.83
CA PRO A 289 -14.90 38.98 4.08
C PRO A 289 -15.02 38.77 5.59
N SER A 290 -16.25 38.75 6.09
CA SER A 290 -16.53 38.33 7.46
C SER A 290 -16.05 36.88 7.66
N PRO A 291 -15.44 36.55 8.81
CA PRO A 291 -15.03 35.19 9.10
C PRO A 291 -16.26 34.26 9.12
N PRO A 292 -16.15 33.03 8.60
CA PRO A 292 -17.21 32.05 8.70
C PRO A 292 -17.50 31.76 10.18
N ALA A 293 -18.77 31.76 10.54
CA ALA A 293 -19.22 31.49 11.91
C ALA A 293 -18.66 30.16 12.40
N THR A 294 -17.80 30.22 13.42
CA THR A 294 -17.40 29.08 14.23
C THR A 294 -18.64 28.54 14.93
N ASN A 295 -19.22 27.48 14.38
CA ASN A 295 -20.32 26.78 15.02
C ASN A 295 -19.73 25.81 16.04
N THR A 296 -19.35 26.35 17.21
CA THR A 296 -18.85 25.59 18.36
C THR A 296 -20.03 24.89 19.04
N ASN A 297 -20.51 23.80 18.45
CA ASN A 297 -21.47 22.92 19.11
C ASN A 297 -20.73 22.05 20.15
N ASN A 298 -20.48 22.62 21.32
CA ASN A 298 -20.08 21.89 22.54
C ASN A 298 -21.30 21.17 23.15
N ASN A 299 -21.92 20.26 22.41
CA ASN A 299 -22.92 19.35 22.97
C ASN A 299 -22.22 18.07 23.44
N SER A 300 -21.76 18.08 24.69
CA SER A 300 -21.26 16.92 25.43
C SER A 300 -22.38 15.98 25.91
N GLY A 301 -23.46 15.86 25.13
CA GLY A 301 -24.48 14.85 25.37
C GLY A 301 -23.89 13.48 25.09
N LYS A 302 -24.08 12.51 26.00
CA LYS A 302 -23.85 11.08 25.77
C LYS A 302 -24.67 10.63 24.55
N SER A 303 -24.12 10.82 23.36
CA SER A 303 -24.61 10.23 22.13
C SER A 303 -24.24 8.76 22.18
N ASP A 304 -25.22 7.87 22.08
CA ASP A 304 -24.97 6.46 21.87
C ASP A 304 -24.03 6.29 20.68
N SER A 305 -22.96 5.52 20.86
CA SER A 305 -21.92 5.30 19.85
C SER A 305 -22.48 4.74 18.53
N SER A 306 -23.61 4.02 18.58
CA SER A 306 -24.30 3.48 17.41
C SER A 306 -24.86 4.56 16.47
N SER A 307 -25.34 5.69 17.00
CA SER A 307 -25.92 6.76 16.16
C SER A 307 -24.87 7.58 15.42
N ARG A 308 -23.61 7.54 15.86
CA ARG A 308 -22.52 8.29 15.20
C ARG A 308 -22.01 7.56 13.95
N CYS A 309 -22.15 6.23 13.91
CA CYS A 309 -21.72 5.42 12.76
C CYS A 309 -22.62 5.52 11.54
N SER A 310 -23.86 5.97 11.68
CA SER A 310 -24.72 6.24 10.52
C SER A 310 -24.31 7.49 9.73
N GLU A 311 -23.53 8.39 10.33
CA GLU A 311 -23.17 9.68 9.73
C GLU A 311 -21.69 9.78 9.37
N ARG A 312 -20.80 9.00 10.02
CA ARG A 312 -19.35 9.15 9.91
C ARG A 312 -18.63 7.80 9.99
N GLN A 313 -17.53 7.67 9.25
CA GLN A 313 -16.65 6.49 9.32
C GLN A 313 -15.79 6.46 10.59
N MET A 314 -15.52 7.61 11.21
CA MET A 314 -14.74 7.71 12.44
C MET A 314 -15.25 8.87 13.31
N PHE A 315 -15.10 8.78 14.63
CA PHE A 315 -15.46 9.83 15.58
C PHE A 315 -14.61 9.80 16.85
N CYS A 316 -14.45 10.93 17.55
CA CYS A 316 -13.77 10.94 18.84
C CYS A 316 -14.67 10.32 19.93
N GLY A 317 -14.10 9.41 20.73
CA GLY A 317 -14.76 8.81 21.88
C GLY A 317 -14.94 9.82 23.03
N SER A 318 -15.59 9.37 24.10
CA SER A 318 -15.69 10.17 25.34
C SER A 318 -14.35 10.33 26.05
N GLU A 319 -13.46 9.36 25.86
CA GLU A 319 -12.07 9.44 26.30
C GLU A 319 -11.28 10.28 25.30
N LYS A 320 -10.59 11.32 25.79
CA LYS A 320 -9.94 12.32 24.93
C LYS A 320 -8.86 11.72 24.05
N ASP A 321 -8.28 10.59 24.40
CA ASP A 321 -7.24 9.89 23.67
C ASP A 321 -7.78 8.68 22.89
N ILE A 322 -9.10 8.56 22.71
CA ILE A 322 -9.72 7.47 21.94
C ILE A 322 -10.51 8.04 20.76
N PHE A 323 -10.33 7.44 19.59
CA PHE A 323 -11.26 7.57 18.48
C PHE A 323 -11.82 6.22 18.10
N HIS A 324 -13.02 6.20 17.57
CA HIS A 324 -13.69 4.99 17.10
C HIS A 324 -13.73 4.99 15.59
N GLN A 325 -13.43 3.84 14.99
CA GLN A 325 -13.77 3.55 13.61
C GLN A 325 -15.09 2.79 13.57
N CYS A 326 -15.98 3.22 12.70
CA CYS A 326 -17.23 2.54 12.41
C CYS A 326 -16.99 1.45 11.38
N LEU A 327 -17.39 0.23 11.75
CA LEU A 327 -17.40 -0.92 10.86
C LEU A 327 -18.77 -1.03 10.16
N ALA A 328 -18.81 -1.81 9.08
CA ALA A 328 -19.99 -1.94 8.22
C ALA A 328 -21.23 -2.47 8.94
N ASP A 329 -21.01 -3.30 9.95
CA ASP A 329 -22.04 -3.94 10.77
C ASP A 329 -22.57 -3.00 11.87
N GLY A 330 -22.12 -1.75 11.89
CA GLY A 330 -22.48 -0.75 12.90
C GLY A 330 -21.70 -0.90 14.21
N THR A 331 -20.78 -1.86 14.31
CA THR A 331 -19.87 -1.95 15.45
C THR A 331 -18.79 -0.87 15.37
N THR A 332 -18.21 -0.54 16.53
CA THR A 332 -17.15 0.46 16.63
C THR A 332 -15.88 -0.19 17.14
N TYR A 333 -14.76 0.07 16.49
CA TYR A 333 -13.44 -0.36 16.97
C TYR A 333 -12.70 0.84 17.59
N PRO A 334 -12.33 0.79 18.88
CA PRO A 334 -11.61 1.87 19.53
C PRO A 334 -10.13 1.84 19.14
N PHE A 335 -9.59 3.01 18.82
CA PHE A 335 -8.18 3.28 18.58
C PHE A 335 -7.69 4.31 19.56
N LYS A 336 -6.51 4.07 20.12
CA LYS A 336 -5.88 4.99 21.06
C LYS A 336 -4.93 5.93 20.32
N CYS A 337 -5.08 7.22 20.58
CA CYS A 337 -4.11 8.23 20.21
C CYS A 337 -2.78 8.00 20.93
N ALA A 338 -1.69 8.53 20.38
CA ALA A 338 -0.38 8.46 21.02
C ALA A 338 -0.40 9.15 22.39
N THR A 339 0.40 8.67 23.34
CA THR A 339 0.51 9.24 24.68
C THR A 339 0.77 10.76 24.62
N GLY A 340 -0.07 11.54 25.30
CA GLY A 340 0.02 13.02 25.32
C GLY A 340 -0.75 13.73 24.20
N THR A 341 -1.38 12.99 23.29
CA THR A 341 -2.26 13.54 22.25
C THR A 341 -3.72 13.27 22.56
N VAL A 342 -4.60 14.12 22.05
CA VAL A 342 -6.05 14.03 22.14
C VAL A 342 -6.65 13.93 20.74
N CYS A 343 -7.70 13.13 20.61
CA CYS A 343 -8.55 13.07 19.46
C CYS A 343 -9.26 14.42 19.28
N LYS A 344 -9.05 15.02 18.10
CA LYS A 344 -9.75 16.19 17.62
C LYS A 344 -10.54 15.78 16.38
N GLU A 345 -11.84 16.02 16.44
CA GLU A 345 -12.74 15.80 15.31
C GLU A 345 -12.90 17.11 14.54
N THR A 346 -12.56 17.09 13.25
CA THR A 346 -12.80 18.21 12.33
C THR A 346 -14.03 17.91 11.47
N ALA A 347 -14.41 18.87 10.61
CA ALA A 347 -15.47 18.64 9.64
C ALA A 347 -15.12 17.54 8.62
N ALA A 348 -13.84 17.24 8.41
CA ALA A 348 -13.38 16.36 7.34
C ALA A 348 -12.53 15.16 7.82
N SER A 349 -12.08 15.13 9.07
CA SER A 349 -11.12 14.13 9.56
C SER A 349 -11.13 13.99 11.08
N ILE A 350 -10.54 12.89 11.55
CA ILE A 350 -10.10 12.70 12.94
C ILE A 350 -8.58 12.86 12.96
N VAL A 351 -8.07 13.63 13.92
CA VAL A 351 -6.63 13.83 14.12
C VAL A 351 -6.30 13.62 15.59
N CYS A 352 -5.21 12.90 15.89
CA CYS A 352 -4.62 12.88 17.22
C CYS A 352 -3.56 13.99 17.31
N ASP A 353 -3.77 14.97 18.17
CA ASP A 353 -2.93 16.17 18.29
C ASP A 353 -2.68 16.52 19.75
N TYR A 354 -1.60 17.24 20.09
CA TYR A 354 -1.33 17.63 21.46
C TYR A 354 -2.46 18.53 22.01
N ALA A 355 -2.83 18.29 23.27
CA ALA A 355 -3.97 18.94 23.93
C ALA A 355 -3.79 20.45 24.09
#